data_AF-A0A8H4YWN8-F1
#
_entry.id   AF-A0A8H4YWN8-F1
#
_cell.length_a   1.000
_cell.length_b   1.000
_cell.length_c   1.000
_cell.angle_alpha   90.00
_cell.angle_beta   90.00
_cell.angle_gamma   90.00
#
_symmetry.space_group_name_H-M   'P 1'
#
loop_
_entity.id
_entity.type
_entity.pdbx_description
1 polymer ?
#
loop_
_entity_poly.entity_id
_entity_poly.type
_entity_poly.pdbx_seq_one_letter_code
_entity_poly.pdbx_strand_id
1 'polypeptide(L)'
;MIFTAVALPKVAKYKVFHVVGFTLLTVGQGIFSTLKREDSNAEWVFKLFVQPIGTGFLAGSTLPAIQSWTAEADMAAATAGFTYIRGMAMIFGIAIPSTIFNIFISKYSSRIDDPEVRALLNAGDAFALGSKDFVMSFDDPVQSQIRETFQLAIQKAFQPTIAFAGIGFVLACICRDNRLRSELETLYGLEEKRKKEGTVEEATNIRTTVEKVEGDK
;
A
#
# COMPACT_ATOMS: atom_id res chain seq x y z
N MET A 1 6.35 -1.27 -6.67
CA MET A 1 6.19 -2.73 -6.55
C MET A 1 7.36 -3.48 -7.19
N ILE A 2 7.57 -3.37 -8.52
CA ILE A 2 8.70 -4.05 -9.20
C ILE A 2 10.05 -3.60 -8.62
N PHE A 3 10.25 -2.28 -8.46
CA PHE A 3 11.48 -1.74 -7.86
C PHE A 3 11.74 -2.30 -6.45
N THR A 4 10.71 -2.32 -5.60
CA THR A 4 10.77 -2.90 -4.26
C THR A 4 11.17 -4.36 -4.31
N ALA A 5 10.53 -5.17 -5.18
CA ALA A 5 10.82 -6.59 -5.33
C ALA A 5 12.28 -6.86 -5.76
N VAL A 6 12.87 -5.99 -6.58
CA VAL A 6 14.26 -6.08 -7.02
C VAL A 6 15.25 -5.59 -5.95
N ALA A 7 14.87 -4.57 -5.16
CA ALA A 7 15.74 -3.96 -4.14
C ALA A 7 15.74 -4.74 -2.82
N LEU A 8 14.63 -5.40 -2.47
CA LEU A 8 14.42 -6.10 -1.20
C LEU A 8 15.51 -7.16 -0.90
N PRO A 9 15.92 -8.02 -1.85
CA PRO A 9 16.97 -9.01 -1.60
C PRO A 9 18.35 -8.39 -1.33
N LYS A 10 18.60 -7.17 -1.81
CA LYS A 10 19.90 -6.47 -1.67
C LYS A 10 20.01 -5.70 -0.37
N VAL A 11 18.91 -5.10 0.10
CA VAL A 11 18.87 -4.28 1.33
C VAL A 11 18.64 -5.15 2.57
N ALA A 12 18.09 -6.36 2.40
CA ALA A 12 17.88 -7.38 3.44
C ALA A 12 17.10 -6.93 4.70
N LYS A 13 16.50 -5.74 4.69
CA LYS A 13 15.84 -5.10 5.84
C LYS A 13 14.50 -4.49 5.43
N TYR A 14 13.42 -5.09 5.91
CA TYR A 14 12.06 -4.59 5.64
C TYR A 14 11.79 -3.21 6.25
N LYS A 15 12.46 -2.87 7.35
CA LYS A 15 12.24 -1.61 8.07
C LYS A 15 12.52 -0.38 7.20
N VAL A 16 13.60 -0.41 6.41
CA VAL A 16 13.99 0.71 5.54
C VAL A 16 12.90 1.02 4.53
N PHE A 17 12.34 0.00 3.88
CA PHE A 17 11.27 0.17 2.90
C PHE A 17 9.98 0.71 3.51
N HIS A 18 9.63 0.29 4.73
CA HIS A 18 8.46 0.84 5.43
C HIS A 18 8.67 2.30 5.82
N VAL A 19 9.81 2.65 6.40
CA VAL A 19 10.12 4.04 6.79
C VAL A 19 10.12 4.96 5.57
N VAL A 20 10.82 4.58 4.49
CA VAL A 20 10.85 5.35 3.24
C VAL A 20 9.46 5.43 2.61
N GLY A 21 8.74 4.30 2.54
CA GLY A 21 7.40 4.23 1.98
C GLY A 21 6.41 5.13 2.71
N PHE A 22 6.37 5.09 4.04
CA PHE A 22 5.50 5.96 4.83
C PHE A 22 5.95 7.43 4.85
N THR A 23 7.25 7.71 4.73
CA THR A 23 7.74 9.09 4.56
C THR A 23 7.21 9.68 3.26
N LEU A 24 7.41 8.98 2.15
CA LEU A 24 6.94 9.38 0.83
C LEU A 24 5.41 9.48 0.78
N LEU A 25 4.71 8.57 1.47
CA LEU A 25 3.26 8.63 1.60
C LEU A 25 2.83 9.90 2.35
N THR A 26 3.43 10.19 3.51
CA THR A 26 3.08 11.37 4.33
C THR A 26 3.37 12.67 3.58
N VAL A 27 4.55 12.78 2.97
CA VAL A 27 4.93 13.94 2.14
C VAL A 27 4.01 14.07 0.94
N GLY A 28 3.70 12.98 0.23
CA GLY A 28 2.81 12.96 -0.92
C GLY A 28 1.38 13.42 -0.58
N GLN A 29 0.82 12.96 0.54
CA GLN A 29 -0.49 13.44 1.02
C GLN A 29 -0.44 14.94 1.38
N GLY A 30 0.67 15.40 1.97
CA GLY A 30 0.90 16.83 2.23
C GLY A 30 0.91 17.65 0.96
N ILE A 31 1.63 17.20 -0.07
CA ILE A 31 1.65 17.82 -1.39
C ILE A 31 0.24 17.85 -2.00
N PHE A 32 -0.53 16.76 -1.86
CA PHE A 32 -1.90 16.68 -2.38
C PHE A 32 -2.83 17.74 -1.77
N SER A 33 -2.65 18.02 -0.48
CA SER A 33 -3.39 19.10 0.19
C SER A 33 -3.06 20.51 -0.30
N THR A 34 -2.01 20.67 -1.11
CA THR A 34 -1.56 21.95 -1.69
C THR A 34 -1.81 22.07 -3.19
N LEU A 35 -2.47 21.09 -3.83
CA LEU A 35 -2.78 21.17 -5.26
C LEU A 35 -3.64 22.39 -5.55
N LYS A 36 -3.21 23.20 -6.52
CA LYS A 36 -3.91 24.40 -6.96
C LYS A 36 -4.26 24.33 -8.43
N ARG A 37 -5.31 25.03 -8.83
CA ARG A 37 -5.71 25.14 -10.24
C ARG A 37 -4.68 25.88 -11.09
N GLU A 38 -3.93 26.78 -10.48
CA GLU A 38 -2.90 27.58 -11.17
C GLU A 38 -1.60 26.82 -11.41
N ASP A 39 -1.48 25.59 -10.88
CA ASP A 39 -0.30 24.75 -11.08
C ASP A 39 -0.09 24.45 -12.57
N SER A 40 1.14 24.59 -13.07
CA SER A 40 1.46 24.19 -14.43
C SER A 40 1.27 22.67 -14.63
N ASN A 41 1.03 22.21 -15.86
CA ASN A 41 0.90 20.78 -16.15
C ASN A 41 2.11 19.97 -15.63
N ALA A 42 3.32 20.51 -15.75
CA ALA A 42 4.53 19.86 -15.25
C ALA A 42 4.52 19.76 -13.71
N GLU A 43 4.21 20.86 -13.03
CA GLU A 43 4.13 20.89 -11.55
C GLU A 43 3.08 19.92 -11.02
N TRP A 44 1.90 19.89 -11.64
CA TRP A 44 0.83 18.96 -11.29
C TRP A 44 1.29 17.50 -11.41
N VAL A 45 1.95 17.14 -12.51
CA VAL A 45 2.48 15.80 -12.74
C VAL A 45 3.50 15.42 -11.67
N PHE A 46 4.47 16.29 -11.37
CA PHE A 46 5.48 16.02 -10.34
C PHE A 46 4.86 15.86 -8.94
N LYS A 47 3.89 16.71 -8.60
CA LYS A 47 3.15 16.61 -7.33
C LYS A 47 2.45 15.26 -7.19
N LEU A 48 1.87 14.73 -8.27
CA LEU A 48 1.17 13.45 -8.28
C LEU A 48 2.08 12.22 -8.19
N PHE A 49 3.35 12.31 -8.61
CA PHE A 49 4.23 11.14 -8.64
C PHE A 49 4.74 10.66 -7.28
N VAL A 50 4.84 11.54 -6.29
CA VAL A 50 5.48 11.23 -4.99
C VAL A 50 4.72 10.13 -4.22
N GLN A 51 3.39 10.27 -4.14
CA GLN A 51 2.53 9.39 -3.35
C GLN A 51 2.49 7.93 -3.92
N PRO A 52 2.36 7.71 -5.23
CA PRO A 52 2.40 6.36 -5.83
C PRO A 52 3.73 5.64 -5.62
N ILE A 53 4.85 6.37 -5.62
CA ILE A 53 6.17 5.78 -5.36
C ILE A 53 6.21 5.21 -3.94
N GLY A 54 5.80 6.00 -2.94
CA GLY A 54 5.72 5.55 -1.54
C GLY A 54 4.81 4.33 -1.35
N THR A 55 3.63 4.36 -1.98
CA THR A 55 2.70 3.22 -1.97
C THR A 55 3.31 1.98 -2.62
N GLY A 56 4.07 2.16 -3.71
CA GLY A 56 4.77 1.09 -4.40
C GLY A 56 5.82 0.39 -3.54
N PHE A 57 6.46 1.10 -2.62
CA PHE A 57 7.34 0.52 -1.60
C PHE A 57 6.55 -0.35 -0.63
N LEU A 58 5.51 0.21 0.00
CA LEU A 58 4.69 -0.50 0.99
C LEU A 58 4.00 -1.74 0.40
N ALA A 59 3.41 -1.61 -0.79
CA ALA A 59 2.72 -2.72 -1.47
C ALA A 59 3.64 -3.93 -1.73
N GLY A 60 4.94 -3.68 -1.96
CA GLY A 60 5.92 -4.75 -2.20
C GLY A 60 6.61 -5.28 -0.95
N SER A 61 6.53 -4.59 0.20
CA SER A 61 7.30 -4.95 1.40
C SER A 61 6.44 -5.47 2.55
N THR A 62 5.17 -5.06 2.67
CA THR A 62 4.38 -5.31 3.88
C THR A 62 3.97 -6.77 4.04
N LEU A 63 3.44 -7.41 3.00
CA LEU A 63 3.04 -8.82 3.10
C LEU A 63 4.24 -9.75 3.35
N PRO A 64 5.35 -9.66 2.58
CA PRO A 64 6.52 -10.49 2.86
C PRO A 64 7.12 -10.25 4.25
N ALA A 65 7.04 -9.01 4.78
CA ALA A 65 7.46 -8.71 6.13
C ALA A 65 6.61 -9.43 7.18
N ILE A 66 5.28 -9.42 7.05
CA ILE A 66 4.37 -10.15 7.95
C ILE A 66 4.67 -11.65 7.90
N GLN A 67 4.72 -12.18 6.68
CA GLN A 67 4.99 -13.59 6.41
C GLN A 67 6.35 -14.05 6.96
N SER A 68 7.35 -13.17 7.03
CA SER A 68 8.66 -13.53 7.59
C SER A 68 8.65 -13.91 9.09
N TRP A 69 7.60 -13.50 9.83
CA TRP A 69 7.39 -13.85 11.24
C TRP A 69 6.41 -14.99 11.47
N THR A 70 5.70 -15.40 10.42
CA THR A 70 4.64 -16.38 10.53
C THR A 70 5.22 -17.79 10.37
N ALA A 71 4.73 -18.74 11.16
CA ALA A 71 5.03 -20.15 10.94
C ALA A 71 4.38 -20.63 9.63
N GLU A 72 4.97 -21.60 8.93
CA GLU A 72 4.45 -22.06 7.63
C GLU A 72 2.98 -22.50 7.70
N ALA A 73 2.60 -23.16 8.81
CA ALA A 73 1.23 -23.59 9.08
C ALA A 73 0.22 -22.43 9.11
N ASP A 74 0.65 -21.23 9.50
CA ASP A 74 -0.21 -20.05 9.68
C ASP A 74 -0.12 -19.05 8.53
N MET A 75 0.67 -19.32 7.49
CA MET A 75 0.91 -18.40 6.37
C MET A 75 -0.37 -18.00 5.63
N ALA A 76 -1.27 -18.98 5.42
CA ALA A 76 -2.56 -18.75 4.80
C ALA A 76 -3.44 -17.82 5.66
N ALA A 77 -3.48 -18.07 6.98
CA ALA A 77 -4.23 -17.25 7.93
C ALA A 77 -3.68 -15.82 8.01
N ALA A 78 -2.35 -15.64 8.08
CA ALA A 78 -1.71 -14.33 8.09
C ALA A 78 -1.99 -13.53 6.80
N THR A 79 -1.95 -14.20 5.65
CA THR A 79 -2.26 -13.56 4.35
C THR A 79 -3.74 -13.16 4.26
N ALA A 80 -4.65 -14.02 4.73
CA ALA A 80 -6.06 -13.72 4.80
C ALA A 80 -6.35 -12.53 5.73
N GLY A 81 -5.78 -12.53 6.94
CA GLY A 81 -5.93 -11.44 7.90
C GLY A 81 -5.39 -10.11 7.37
N PHE A 82 -4.23 -10.14 6.71
CA PHE A 82 -3.69 -8.96 6.05
C PHE A 82 -4.60 -8.41 4.95
N THR A 83 -5.13 -9.29 4.10
CA THR A 83 -6.04 -8.90 2.99
C THR A 83 -7.35 -8.36 3.54
N TYR A 84 -7.89 -8.96 4.60
CA TYR A 84 -9.08 -8.49 5.28
C TYR A 84 -8.90 -7.08 5.87
N ILE A 85 -7.84 -6.87 6.65
CA ILE A 85 -7.52 -5.55 7.23
C ILE A 85 -7.31 -4.51 6.13
N ARG A 86 -6.62 -4.88 5.04
CA ARG A 86 -6.43 -4.01 3.88
C ARG A 86 -7.76 -3.62 3.25
N GLY A 87 -8.66 -4.59 3.04
CA GLY A 87 -9.99 -4.35 2.47
C GLY A 87 -10.80 -3.38 3.33
N MET A 88 -10.81 -3.58 4.65
CA MET A 88 -11.45 -2.64 5.58
C MET A 88 -10.84 -1.24 5.51
N ALA A 89 -9.52 -1.14 5.49
CA ALA A 89 -8.82 0.14 5.39
C ALA A 89 -9.16 0.88 4.09
N MET A 90 -9.41 0.18 2.98
CA MET A 90 -9.84 0.80 1.72
C MET A 90 -11.24 1.42 1.82
N ILE A 91 -12.17 0.77 2.52
CA ILE A 91 -13.52 1.31 2.75
C ILE A 91 -13.44 2.63 3.50
N PHE A 92 -12.74 2.65 4.65
CA PHE A 92 -12.57 3.87 5.43
C PHE A 92 -11.72 4.92 4.71
N GLY A 93 -10.74 4.48 3.91
CA GLY A 93 -9.86 5.33 3.13
C GLY A 93 -10.58 6.15 2.06
N ILE A 94 -11.75 5.70 1.58
CA ILE A 94 -12.59 6.47 0.65
C ILE A 94 -13.70 7.19 1.40
N ALA A 95 -14.35 6.54 2.37
CA ALA A 95 -15.47 7.10 3.10
C ALA A 95 -15.11 8.39 3.85
N ILE A 96 -14.00 8.41 4.60
CA ILE A 96 -13.61 9.57 5.41
C ILE A 96 -13.32 10.81 4.53
N PRO A 97 -12.46 10.74 3.49
CA PRO A 97 -12.23 11.89 2.61
C PRO A 97 -13.49 12.32 1.86
N SER A 98 -14.35 11.39 1.41
CA SER A 98 -15.60 11.71 0.73
C SER A 98 -16.58 12.47 1.64
N THR A 99 -16.75 12.03 2.88
CA THR A 99 -17.59 12.74 3.86
C THR A 99 -17.06 14.14 4.12
N ILE A 100 -15.74 14.29 4.32
CA ILE A 100 -15.11 15.59 4.54
C ILE A 100 -15.27 16.49 3.33
N PHE A 101 -15.07 15.96 2.12
CA PHE A 101 -15.30 16.69 0.88
C PHE A 101 -16.73 17.26 0.84
N ASN A 102 -17.75 16.44 1.06
CA ASN A 102 -19.15 16.88 1.06
C ASN A 102 -19.44 17.96 2.13
N ILE A 103 -18.90 17.81 3.34
CA ILE A 103 -19.02 18.83 4.40
C ILE A 103 -18.43 20.17 3.94
N PHE A 104 -17.26 20.15 3.31
CA PHE A 104 -16.61 21.38 2.85
C PHE A 104 -17.23 21.97 1.59
N ILE A 105 -17.79 21.15 0.69
CA ILE A 105 -18.63 21.65 -0.41
C ILE A 105 -19.81 22.43 0.15
N SER A 106 -20.51 21.89 1.14
CA SER A 106 -21.63 22.59 1.77
C SER A 106 -21.18 23.90 2.43
N LYS A 107 -20.05 23.87 3.14
CA LYS A 107 -19.46 25.05 3.78
C LYS A 107 -19.05 26.14 2.79
N TYR A 108 -18.58 25.80 1.60
CA TYR A 108 -18.15 26.75 0.58
C TYR A 108 -19.22 27.05 -0.47
N SER A 109 -20.41 26.47 -0.34
CA SER A 109 -21.50 26.61 -1.30
C SER A 109 -21.98 28.05 -1.52
N SER A 110 -21.72 28.95 -0.55
CA SER A 110 -21.97 30.39 -0.69
C SER A 110 -21.11 31.10 -1.73
N ARG A 111 -20.03 30.47 -2.21
CA ARG A 111 -19.17 30.98 -3.30
C ARG A 111 -19.77 30.75 -4.70
N ILE A 112 -20.84 29.97 -4.78
CA ILE A 112 -21.54 29.66 -6.02
C ILE A 112 -22.76 30.56 -6.07
N ASP A 113 -22.85 31.43 -7.08
CA ASP A 113 -23.93 32.40 -7.18
C ASP A 113 -25.25 31.73 -7.58
N ASP A 114 -25.17 30.68 -8.41
CA ASP A 114 -26.31 29.92 -8.89
C ASP A 114 -26.97 29.09 -7.75
N PRO A 115 -28.23 29.38 -7.39
CA PRO A 115 -28.93 28.69 -6.32
C PRO A 115 -29.29 27.23 -6.65
N GLU A 116 -29.52 26.88 -7.92
CA GLU A 116 -29.84 25.51 -8.33
C GLU A 116 -28.61 24.62 -8.21
N VAL A 117 -27.46 25.10 -8.68
CA VAL A 117 -26.16 24.41 -8.51
C VAL A 117 -25.83 24.26 -7.03
N ARG A 118 -26.09 25.29 -6.23
CA ARG A 118 -25.89 25.26 -4.79
C ARG A 118 -26.75 24.19 -4.12
N ALA A 119 -28.03 24.10 -4.48
CA ALA A 119 -28.94 23.09 -3.95
C ALA A 119 -28.48 21.67 -4.33
N LEU A 120 -28.09 21.49 -5.59
CA LEU A 120 -27.63 20.20 -6.11
C LEU A 120 -26.36 19.71 -5.40
N LEU A 121 -25.37 20.57 -5.20
CA LEU A 121 -24.13 20.22 -4.49
C LEU A 121 -24.35 20.02 -2.98
N ASN A 122 -25.38 20.62 -2.40
CA ASN A 122 -25.75 20.42 -1.00
C ASN A 122 -26.61 19.18 -0.76
N ALA A 123 -27.04 18.47 -1.81
CA ALA A 123 -27.86 17.26 -1.68
C ALA A 123 -27.11 16.06 -1.07
N GLY A 124 -25.82 16.21 -0.77
CA GLY A 124 -25.01 15.22 -0.03
C GLY A 124 -24.18 14.28 -0.91
N ASP A 125 -24.26 14.41 -2.24
CA ASP A 125 -23.53 13.59 -3.21
C ASP A 125 -22.65 14.40 -4.16
N ALA A 126 -22.11 15.54 -3.70
CA ALA A 126 -21.24 16.39 -4.49
C ALA A 126 -19.98 15.65 -4.97
N PHE A 127 -19.53 14.65 -4.21
CA PHE A 127 -18.37 13.84 -4.59
C PHE A 127 -18.63 13.04 -5.87
N ALA A 128 -19.84 12.50 -6.07
CA ALA A 128 -20.21 11.80 -7.31
C ALA A 128 -20.43 12.75 -8.49
N LEU A 129 -20.81 14.00 -8.22
CA LEU A 129 -20.97 15.06 -9.22
C LEU A 129 -19.62 15.66 -9.70
N GLY A 130 -18.51 15.09 -9.24
CA GLY A 130 -17.11 15.41 -9.55
C GLY A 130 -16.66 15.35 -11.02
N SER A 131 -17.56 15.30 -12.01
CA SER A 131 -17.22 15.00 -13.40
C SER A 131 -16.95 16.25 -14.23
N LYS A 132 -16.10 16.12 -15.26
CA LYS A 132 -15.85 17.19 -16.23
C LYS A 132 -17.14 17.59 -16.94
N ASP A 133 -17.95 16.62 -17.33
CA ASP A 133 -19.20 16.83 -18.06
C ASP A 133 -20.21 17.62 -17.22
N PHE A 134 -20.28 17.33 -15.91
CA PHE A 134 -21.08 18.11 -14.97
C PHE A 134 -20.61 19.56 -14.87
N VAL A 135 -19.31 19.80 -14.76
CA VAL A 135 -18.81 21.18 -14.69
C VAL A 135 -19.04 21.92 -16.01
N MET A 136 -18.87 21.25 -17.14
CA MET A 136 -19.02 21.85 -18.48
C MET A 136 -20.48 22.08 -18.90
N SER A 137 -21.46 21.59 -18.15
CA SER A 137 -22.88 21.84 -18.45
C SER A 137 -23.37 23.23 -18.02
N PHE A 138 -22.54 24.02 -17.33
CA PHE A 138 -22.88 25.35 -16.83
C PHE A 138 -22.11 26.47 -17.56
N ASP A 139 -22.57 27.71 -17.44
CA ASP A 139 -21.89 28.88 -18.00
C ASP A 139 -20.57 29.19 -17.27
N ASP A 140 -19.60 29.77 -18.00
CA ASP A 140 -18.22 30.01 -17.57
C ASP A 140 -18.05 30.59 -16.14
N PRO A 141 -18.85 31.58 -15.69
CA PRO A 141 -18.75 32.11 -14.33
C PRO A 141 -19.03 31.05 -13.25
N VAL A 142 -20.10 30.27 -13.44
CA VAL A 142 -20.52 29.20 -12.52
C VAL A 142 -19.51 28.05 -12.55
N GLN A 143 -18.99 27.70 -13.73
CA GLN A 143 -17.94 26.69 -13.82
C GLN A 143 -16.71 27.03 -12.98
N SER A 144 -16.30 28.32 -12.99
CA SER A 144 -15.14 28.75 -12.22
C SER A 144 -15.39 28.64 -10.71
N GLN A 145 -16.59 29.01 -10.26
CA GLN A 145 -17.01 28.91 -8.86
C GLN A 145 -17.08 27.45 -8.36
N ILE A 146 -17.63 26.55 -9.19
CA ILE A 146 -17.65 25.11 -8.89
C ILE A 146 -16.22 24.59 -8.76
N ARG A 147 -15.34 24.89 -9.73
CA ARG A 147 -13.94 24.44 -9.71
C ARG A 147 -13.18 24.94 -8.47
N GLU A 148 -13.34 26.20 -8.10
CA GLU A 148 -12.71 26.76 -6.91
C GLU A 148 -13.22 26.08 -5.62
N THR A 149 -14.54 25.91 -5.51
CA THR A 149 -15.17 25.23 -4.37
C THR A 149 -14.69 23.78 -4.25
N PHE A 150 -14.62 23.05 -5.37
CA PHE A 150 -14.14 21.67 -5.42
C PHE A 150 -12.66 21.57 -5.05
N GLN A 151 -11.83 22.46 -5.58
CA GLN A 151 -10.41 22.52 -5.22
C GLN A 151 -10.24 22.69 -3.70
N LEU A 152 -10.94 23.66 -3.09
CA LEU A 152 -10.86 23.89 -1.64
C LEU A 152 -11.34 22.67 -0.84
N ALA A 153 -12.44 22.03 -1.26
CA ALA A 153 -12.95 20.84 -0.59
C ALA A 153 -12.00 19.64 -0.72
N ILE A 154 -11.40 19.43 -1.90
CA ILE A 154 -10.39 18.37 -2.13
C ILE A 154 -9.17 18.59 -1.23
N GLN A 155 -8.64 19.81 -1.17
CA GLN A 155 -7.50 20.13 -0.30
C GLN A 155 -7.80 19.75 1.15
N LYS A 156 -9.02 20.04 1.64
CA LYS A 156 -9.45 19.69 3.00
C LYS A 156 -9.65 18.18 3.19
N ALA A 157 -10.15 17.48 2.19
CA ALA A 157 -10.33 16.02 2.23
C ALA A 157 -9.01 15.25 2.36
N PHE A 158 -7.90 15.81 1.84
CA PHE A 158 -6.56 15.22 1.97
C PHE A 158 -5.84 15.55 3.28
N GLN A 159 -6.23 16.58 4.04
CA GLN A 159 -5.59 16.89 5.33
C GLN A 159 -5.61 15.73 6.35
N PRO A 160 -6.73 15.02 6.60
CA PRO A 160 -6.75 13.91 7.55
C PRO A 160 -5.91 12.71 7.11
N THR A 161 -5.73 12.48 5.79
CA THR A 161 -4.94 11.35 5.29
C THR A 161 -3.45 11.51 5.64
N ILE A 162 -2.98 12.75 5.80
CA ILE A 162 -1.63 13.07 6.30
C ILE A 162 -1.44 12.54 7.71
N ALA A 163 -2.45 12.70 8.60
CA ALA A 163 -2.38 12.21 9.97
C ALA A 163 -2.29 10.67 10.01
N PHE A 164 -3.11 9.97 9.21
CA PHE A 164 -3.03 8.52 9.10
C PHE A 164 -1.68 8.04 8.54
N ALA A 165 -1.16 8.70 7.51
CA ALA A 165 0.16 8.39 6.97
C ALA A 165 1.28 8.65 7.99
N GLY A 166 1.17 9.73 8.76
CA GLY A 166 2.09 10.08 9.84
C GLY A 166 2.10 9.06 10.97
N ILE A 167 0.93 8.55 11.37
CA ILE A 167 0.84 7.43 12.34
C ILE A 167 1.56 6.20 11.77
N GLY A 168 1.32 5.86 10.51
CA GLY A 168 2.02 4.78 9.83
C GLY A 168 3.55 4.95 9.80
N PHE A 169 4.02 6.19 9.59
CA PHE A 169 5.44 6.52 9.66
C PHE A 169 6.02 6.30 11.06
N VAL A 170 5.33 6.78 12.11
CA VAL A 170 5.77 6.56 13.51
C VAL A 170 5.83 5.07 13.83
N LEU A 171 4.80 4.30 13.45
CA LEU A 171 4.78 2.85 13.63
C LEU A 171 5.94 2.16 12.89
N ALA A 172 6.22 2.56 11.65
CA ALA A 172 7.34 2.02 10.88
C ALA A 172 8.71 2.31 11.52
N CYS A 173 8.87 3.47 12.17
CA CYS A 173 10.07 3.82 12.92
C CYS A 173 10.25 2.95 14.17
N ILE A 174 9.15 2.65 14.88
CA ILE A 174 9.16 1.85 16.12
C ILE A 174 9.30 0.35 15.83
N CYS A 175 8.78 -0.14 14.70
CA CYS A 175 8.91 -1.54 14.30
C CYS A 175 10.37 -2.02 14.32
N ARG A 176 10.59 -3.23 14.84
CA ARG A 176 11.92 -3.87 14.88
C ARG A 176 12.42 -4.22 13.48
N ASP A 177 13.73 -4.14 13.31
CA ASP A 177 14.40 -4.41 12.05
C ASP A 177 14.46 -5.92 11.81
N ASN A 178 13.82 -6.39 10.73
CA ASN A 178 13.73 -7.82 10.43
C ASN A 178 14.59 -8.11 9.24
N ARG A 179 15.61 -8.93 9.49
CA ARG A 179 16.42 -9.52 8.43
C ARG A 179 15.57 -10.54 7.70
N LEU A 180 15.68 -10.59 6.37
CA LEU A 180 15.10 -11.67 5.57
C LEU A 180 15.48 -13.03 6.20
N ARG A 181 14.48 -13.90 6.45
CA ARG A 181 14.74 -15.32 6.75
C ARG A 181 15.54 -15.89 5.57
N SER A 182 16.79 -16.27 5.80
CA SER A 182 17.68 -16.82 4.77
C SER A 182 17.44 -18.30 4.52
N GLU A 183 16.66 -18.97 5.37
CA GLU A 183 16.31 -20.38 5.22
C GLU A 183 14.81 -20.51 4.99
N LEU A 184 14.46 -20.89 3.75
CA LEU A 184 13.21 -21.57 3.44
C LEU A 184 13.39 -23.01 3.96
N GLU A 185 12.94 -23.32 5.18
CA GLU A 185 12.75 -24.72 5.57
C GLU A 185 11.47 -25.26 4.92
N THR A 186 11.44 -25.28 3.58
CA THR A 186 10.38 -25.96 2.85
C THR A 186 10.42 -27.44 3.19
N LEU A 187 9.27 -28.04 3.52
CA LEU A 187 9.07 -29.49 3.70
C LEU A 187 9.68 -30.36 2.57
N TYR A 188 9.91 -29.80 1.38
CA TYR A 188 10.68 -30.41 0.29
C TYR A 188 12.14 -30.75 0.65
N GLY A 189 12.78 -29.97 1.51
CA GLY A 189 14.16 -30.20 1.97
C GLY A 189 14.27 -31.34 2.99
N LEU A 190 13.21 -31.60 3.77
CA LEU A 190 13.14 -32.76 4.67
C LEU A 190 12.90 -34.06 3.89
N GLU A 191 12.09 -34.05 2.83
CA GLU A 191 12.00 -35.19 1.91
C GLU A 191 13.32 -35.43 1.18
N GLU A 192 14.01 -34.39 0.71
CA GLU A 192 15.31 -34.54 0.05
C GLU A 192 16.41 -35.04 1.01
N LYS A 193 16.44 -34.54 2.25
CA LYS A 193 17.36 -35.04 3.29
C LYS A 193 17.04 -36.48 3.65
N ARG A 194 15.78 -36.84 3.87
CA ARG A 194 15.36 -38.21 4.21
C ARG A 194 15.65 -39.19 3.07
N LYS A 195 15.51 -38.74 1.82
CA LYS A 195 15.85 -39.53 0.63
C LYS A 195 17.37 -39.70 0.47
N LYS A 196 18.16 -38.65 0.72
CA LYS A 196 19.63 -38.72 0.73
C LYS A 196 20.16 -39.58 1.87
N GLU A 197 19.63 -39.43 3.08
CA GLU A 197 20.00 -40.23 4.25
C GLU A 197 19.66 -41.71 4.05
N GLY A 198 18.47 -42.04 3.53
CA GLY A 198 18.10 -43.42 3.20
C GLY A 198 18.96 -44.04 2.10
N THR A 199 19.35 -43.26 1.07
CA THR A 199 20.23 -43.74 -0.01
C THR A 199 21.66 -43.99 0.48
N VAL A 200 22.15 -43.17 1.42
CA VAL A 200 23.49 -43.34 2.02
C VAL A 200 23.53 -44.54 2.97
N GLU A 201 22.47 -44.76 3.75
CA GLU A 201 22.35 -45.91 4.65
C GLU A 201 22.26 -47.24 3.87
N GLU A 202 21.51 -47.26 2.76
CA GLU A 202 21.40 -48.41 1.86
C GLU A 202 22.73 -48.73 1.15
N ALA A 203 23.44 -47.71 0.64
CA ALA A 203 24.76 -47.89 0.01
C ALA A 203 25.83 -48.38 1.01
N THR A 204 25.76 -47.93 2.27
CA THR A 204 26.69 -48.37 3.32
C THR A 204 26.44 -49.84 3.69
N ASN A 205 25.18 -50.24 3.83
CA ASN A 205 24.80 -51.63 4.11
C ASN A 205 25.21 -52.60 2.99
N ILE A 206 25.06 -52.20 1.72
CA ILE A 206 25.50 -53.02 0.57
C ILE A 206 27.02 -53.21 0.61
N ARG A 207 27.79 -52.15 0.86
CA ARG A 207 29.26 -52.23 0.94
C ARG A 207 29.74 -53.15 2.07
N THR A 208 29.14 -53.06 3.25
CA THR A 208 29.48 -53.94 4.38
C THR A 208 29.10 -55.41 4.11
N THR A 209 28.06 -55.65 3.32
CA THR A 209 27.65 -57.01 2.92
C THR A 209 28.63 -57.60 1.90
N VAL A 210 29.11 -56.81 0.93
CA VAL A 210 30.10 -57.23 -0.06
C VAL A 210 31.46 -57.53 0.60
N GLU A 211 31.93 -56.68 1.51
CA GLU A 211 33.18 -56.92 2.26
C GLU A 211 33.13 -58.19 3.14
N LYS A 212 31.96 -58.54 3.69
CA LYS A 212 31.77 -59.81 4.41
C LYS A 212 31.78 -61.04 3.50
N VAL A 213 31.37 -60.92 2.25
CA VAL A 213 31.34 -62.03 1.27
C VAL A 213 32.72 -62.23 0.62
N GLU A 214 33.53 -61.18 0.50
CA GLU A 214 34.92 -61.28 0.03
C GLU A 214 35.91 -61.71 1.10
N GLY A 215 35.61 -61.50 2.39
CA GLY A 215 36.45 -61.94 3.51
C GLY A 215 36.31 -63.41 3.91
N ASP A 216 35.40 -64.17 3.29
CA ASP A 216 35.10 -65.58 3.60
C ASP A 216 35.49 -66.53 2.43
N LYS A 217 36.45 -66.12 1.60
CA LYS A 217 37.12 -66.95 0.57
C LYS A 217 38.61 -67.01 0.85
#